data_AF-A0A4R8CXG8-F1
#
_entry.id   AF-A0A4R8CXG8-F1
#
_cell.length_a   1.000
_cell.length_b   1.000
_cell.length_c   1.000
_cell.angle_alpha   90.00
_cell.angle_beta   90.00
_cell.angle_gamma   90.00
#
_symmetry.space_group_name_H-M   'P 1'
#
loop_
_entity.id
_entity.type
_entity.pdbx_description
1 polymer ?
#
loop_
_entity_poly.entity_id
_entity_poly.type
_entity_poly.pdbx_seq_one_letter_code
_entity_poly.pdbx_strand_id
1 'polypeptide(L)'
;MTSMGKFIFEIRDAFDPLDGYEGDVTLAGVRVDYDGDSLAVGDTLLVPVSGGRTVRSTVAQFPLTSFTDRDLRAISVVGVTAADVLIGSRAERATD
;
A
#
# COMPACT_ATOMS: atom_id res chain seq x y z
N MET A 1 7.29 24.88 -1.80
CA MET A 1 6.61 23.72 -1.18
C MET A 1 5.93 22.97 -2.29
N THR A 2 6.47 21.83 -2.68
CA THR A 2 5.80 20.95 -3.65
C THR A 2 4.65 20.29 -2.89
N SER A 3 3.41 20.55 -3.30
CA SER A 3 2.25 19.85 -2.75
C SER A 3 2.44 18.37 -3.07
N MET A 4 2.60 17.51 -2.05
CA MET A 4 2.60 16.07 -2.28
C MET A 4 1.23 15.69 -2.85
N GLY A 5 1.23 15.10 -4.04
CA GLY A 5 0.00 14.68 -4.71
C GLY A 5 -0.80 13.69 -3.89
N LYS A 6 -2.14 13.75 -4.03
CA LYS A 6 -3.06 12.76 -3.45
C LYS A 6 -2.75 11.39 -4.05
N PHE A 7 -2.85 10.33 -3.26
CA PHE A 7 -2.77 8.94 -3.73
C PHE A 7 -3.70 8.05 -2.89
N ILE A 8 -4.57 7.30 -3.55
CA ILE A 8 -5.49 6.34 -2.92
C ILE A 8 -5.37 4.97 -3.58
N PHE A 9 -5.26 3.94 -2.75
CA PHE A 9 -5.13 2.54 -3.15
C PHE A 9 -6.16 1.67 -2.43
N GLU A 10 -7.06 1.02 -3.16
CA GLU A 10 -8.03 0.07 -2.59
C GLU A 10 -7.37 -1.30 -2.46
N ILE A 11 -7.28 -1.78 -1.22
CA ILE A 11 -6.63 -3.04 -0.88
C ILE A 11 -7.59 -4.18 -1.21
N ARG A 12 -7.18 -5.07 -2.11
CA ARG A 12 -7.93 -6.28 -2.51
C ARG A 12 -7.39 -7.53 -1.84
N ASP A 13 -6.11 -7.54 -1.51
CA ASP A 13 -5.46 -8.63 -0.81
C ASP A 13 -4.23 -8.12 -0.04
N ALA A 14 -3.81 -8.87 0.97
CA ALA A 14 -2.62 -8.61 1.76
C ALA A 14 -1.94 -9.94 2.13
N PHE A 15 -0.67 -10.05 1.82
CA PHE A 15 0.09 -11.27 2.05
C PHE A 15 1.56 -10.98 2.34
N ASP A 16 2.20 -11.88 3.08
CA ASP A 16 3.63 -11.81 3.33
C ASP A 16 4.41 -12.04 2.03
N PRO A 17 5.51 -11.31 1.78
CA PRO A 17 6.28 -11.43 0.55
C PRO A 17 6.88 -12.83 0.41
N LEU A 18 6.74 -13.41 -0.79
CA LEU A 18 7.24 -14.74 -1.12
C LEU A 18 8.77 -14.85 -1.02
N ASP A 19 9.47 -13.72 -1.18
CA ASP A 19 10.93 -13.68 -1.31
C ASP A 19 11.65 -13.29 0.01
N GLY A 20 10.93 -13.25 1.14
CA GLY A 20 11.57 -13.23 2.46
C GLY A 20 12.13 -11.88 2.94
N TYR A 21 11.59 -10.75 2.49
CA TYR A 21 11.83 -9.48 3.16
C TYR A 21 11.12 -9.49 4.53
N GLU A 22 11.86 -9.85 5.58
CA GLU A 22 11.34 -9.87 6.95
C GLU A 22 10.82 -8.48 7.35
N GLY A 23 9.52 -8.42 7.70
CA GLY A 23 8.88 -7.20 8.19
C GLY A 23 8.05 -6.43 7.15
N ASP A 24 8.05 -6.88 5.90
CA ASP A 24 7.27 -6.29 4.81
C ASP A 24 5.96 -7.07 4.60
N VAL A 25 4.91 -6.37 4.17
CA VAL A 25 3.63 -6.94 3.71
C VAL A 25 3.36 -6.43 2.30
N THR A 26 2.93 -7.32 1.40
CA THR A 26 2.50 -6.94 0.06
C THR A 26 1.00 -6.68 0.04
N LEU A 27 0.63 -5.45 -0.28
CA LEU A 27 -0.74 -5.04 -0.55
C LEU A 27 -0.99 -5.19 -2.06
N ALA A 28 -1.91 -6.06 -2.44
CA ALA A 28 -2.41 -6.13 -3.81
C ALA A 28 -3.75 -5.40 -3.89
N GLY A 29 -3.94 -4.62 -4.94
CA GLY A 29 -5.08 -3.71 -4.98
C GLY A 29 -5.14 -2.88 -6.25
N VAL A 30 -6.13 -2.00 -6.31
CA VAL A 30 -6.32 -1.08 -7.44
C VAL A 30 -6.06 0.35 -7.02
N ARG A 31 -5.42 1.10 -7.91
CA ARG A 31 -5.22 2.54 -7.71
C ARG A 31 -6.55 3.26 -8.01
N VAL A 32 -7.06 4.00 -7.04
CA VAL A 32 -8.37 4.65 -7.12
C VAL A 32 -8.26 6.11 -7.53
N ASP A 33 -7.23 6.82 -7.06
CA ASP A 33 -7.08 8.26 -7.30
C ASP A 33 -5.62 8.70 -7.20
N TYR A 34 -5.24 9.70 -8.00
CA TYR A 34 -3.96 10.40 -7.83
C TYR A 34 -3.96 11.79 -8.46
N ASP A 35 -3.24 12.72 -7.83
CA ASP A 35 -3.04 14.07 -8.36
C ASP A 35 -1.56 14.30 -8.67
N GLY A 36 -1.14 13.97 -9.89
CA GLY A 36 0.17 14.33 -10.45
C GLY A 36 1.40 13.59 -9.92
N ASP A 37 1.49 13.24 -8.65
CA ASP A 37 2.67 12.57 -8.07
C ASP A 37 2.53 11.04 -8.05
N SER A 38 3.56 10.37 -8.56
CA SER A 38 3.74 8.92 -8.40
C SER A 38 4.08 8.56 -6.96
N LEU A 39 3.57 7.44 -6.45
CA LEU A 39 4.05 6.83 -5.21
C LEU A 39 5.49 6.36 -5.40
N ALA A 40 6.35 6.62 -4.41
CA ALA A 40 7.75 6.25 -4.41
C ALA A 40 8.09 5.37 -3.21
N VAL A 41 9.20 4.62 -3.32
CA VAL A 41 9.80 3.95 -2.17
C VAL A 41 10.22 5.00 -1.14
N GLY A 42 9.92 4.74 0.13
CA GLY A 42 10.11 5.68 1.24
C GLY A 42 8.89 6.54 1.56
N ASP A 43 7.89 6.62 0.66
CA ASP A 43 6.63 7.30 0.98
C ASP A 43 5.92 6.60 2.14
N THR A 44 5.12 7.35 2.90
CA THR A 44 4.27 6.77 3.95
C THR A 44 2.85 6.59 3.43
N LEU A 45 2.29 5.40 3.63
CA LEU A 45 0.87 5.10 3.47
C LEU A 45 0.21 4.98 4.85
N LEU A 46 -1.01 5.49 4.93
CA LEU A 46 -1.97 5.27 6.01
C LEU A 46 -2.76 4.01 5.67
N VAL A 47 -2.39 2.87 6.27
CA VAL A 47 -2.99 1.56 6.00
C VAL A 47 -4.05 1.24 7.06
N PRO A 48 -5.33 1.06 6.69
CA PRO A 48 -6.36 0.64 7.63
C PRO A 48 -6.14 -0.78 8.11
N VAL A 49 -6.27 -0.99 9.42
CA VAL A 49 -6.10 -2.30 10.07
C VAL A 49 -7.29 -2.65 10.96
N SER A 50 -7.31 -3.91 11.40
CA SER A 50 -8.28 -4.44 12.36
C SER A 50 -8.44 -3.53 13.60
N GLY A 51 -9.68 -3.42 14.09
CA GLY A 51 -10.04 -2.56 15.22
C GLY A 51 -10.26 -1.08 14.87
N GLY A 52 -10.42 -0.74 13.58
CA GLY A 52 -10.79 0.61 13.13
C GLY A 52 -9.65 1.63 13.26
N ARG A 53 -8.40 1.15 13.32
CA ARG A 53 -7.20 1.98 13.40
C ARG A 53 -6.53 2.09 12.04
N THR A 54 -5.65 3.07 11.92
CA THR A 54 -4.80 3.27 10.75
C THR A 54 -3.35 3.28 11.20
N VAL A 55 -2.49 2.57 10.47
CA VAL A 55 -1.06 2.48 10.75
C VAL A 55 -0.29 3.23 9.67
N ARG A 56 0.73 3.99 10.08
CA ARG A 56 1.69 4.60 9.14
C ARG A 56 2.67 3.52 8.70
N SER A 57 2.66 3.21 7.41
CA SER A 57 3.48 2.16 6.81
C SER A 57 4.35 2.74 5.71
N THR A 58 5.64 2.39 5.70
CA THR A 58 6.57 2.90 4.70
C THR A 58 6.54 2.02 3.45
N VAL A 59 6.41 2.62 2.27
CA VAL A 59 6.54 1.90 0.99
C VAL A 59 7.97 1.40 0.86
N ALA A 60 8.14 0.08 0.86
CA ALA A 60 9.43 -0.57 0.76
C ALA A 60 9.84 -0.83 -0.70
N GLN A 61 8.89 -1.29 -1.52
CA GLN A 61 9.13 -1.69 -2.90
C GLN A 61 7.85 -1.83 -3.71
N PHE A 62 8.02 -2.00 -5.03
CA PHE A 62 6.96 -2.29 -5.99
C PHE A 62 7.23 -3.66 -6.65
N PRO A 63 6.70 -4.77 -6.09
CA PRO A 63 6.95 -6.10 -6.62
C PRO A 63 6.52 -6.25 -8.07
N LEU A 64 7.37 -6.86 -8.89
CA LEU A 64 7.03 -7.25 -10.26
C LEU A 64 6.09 -8.45 -10.23
N THR A 65 4.79 -8.17 -10.24
CA THR A 65 3.73 -9.17 -10.19
C THR A 65 2.89 -9.10 -11.47
N SER A 66 2.61 -10.27 -12.03
CA SER A 66 1.73 -10.39 -13.21
C SER A 66 0.34 -10.76 -12.73
N PHE A 67 -0.57 -9.80 -12.80
CA PHE A 67 -1.98 -10.03 -12.53
C PHE A 67 -2.73 -10.30 -13.84
N THR A 68 -3.71 -11.19 -13.80
CA THR A 68 -4.64 -11.36 -14.93
C THR A 68 -5.46 -10.09 -15.17
N ASP A 69 -5.80 -9.39 -14.08
CA ASP A 69 -6.40 -8.06 -14.11
C ASP A 69 -5.31 -6.98 -14.28
N ARG A 70 -5.44 -6.18 -15.34
CA ARG A 70 -4.46 -5.15 -15.69
C ARG A 70 -4.50 -3.91 -14.79
N ASP A 71 -5.50 -3.78 -13.93
CA ASP A 71 -5.63 -2.65 -13.01
C ASP A 71 -5.05 -2.95 -11.62
N LEU A 72 -4.82 -4.23 -11.32
CA LEU A 72 -4.17 -4.64 -10.08
C LEU A 72 -2.69 -4.25 -10.05
N ARG A 73 -2.24 -3.75 -8.90
CA ARG A 73 -0.85 -3.44 -8.59
C ARG A 73 -0.49 -4.05 -7.25
N ALA A 74 0.80 -4.30 -7.05
CA ALA A 74 1.36 -4.70 -5.76
C ALA A 74 2.22 -3.56 -5.20
N ILE A 75 2.10 -3.32 -3.90
CA ILE A 75 2.92 -2.38 -3.15
C ILE A 75 3.34 -3.09 -1.87
N SER A 76 4.64 -3.21 -1.61
CA SER A 76 5.10 -3.73 -0.33
C SER A 76 5.33 -2.59 0.65
N VAL A 77 4.88 -2.79 1.88
CA VAL A 77 4.96 -1.79 2.96
C VAL A 77 5.51 -2.41 4.24
N VAL A 78 6.17 -1.59 5.05
CA VAL A 78 6.69 -1.98 6.38
C VAL A 78 5.80 -1.41 7.48
N GLY A 79 5.59 -2.15 8.56
CA GLY A 79 4.95 -1.65 9.79
C GLY A 79 3.54 -2.17 10.05
N VAL A 80 3.02 -3.04 9.19
CA VAL A 80 1.77 -3.80 9.41
C VAL A 80 2.02 -5.29 9.21
N THR A 81 1.09 -6.12 9.68
CA THR A 81 1.06 -7.56 9.35
C THR A 81 -0.06 -7.82 8.35
N ALA A 82 0.10 -8.81 7.47
CA ALA A 82 -0.91 -9.12 6.45
C ALA A 82 -2.28 -9.46 7.08
N ALA A 83 -2.27 -10.19 8.20
CA ALA A 83 -3.47 -10.59 8.92
C ALA A 83 -4.26 -9.43 9.54
N ASP A 84 -3.59 -8.30 9.81
CA ASP A 84 -4.22 -7.12 10.40
C ASP A 84 -4.80 -6.17 9.34
N VAL A 85 -4.37 -6.26 8.08
CA VAL A 85 -4.81 -5.35 7.02
C VAL A 85 -6.30 -5.56 6.71
N LEU A 86 -7.04 -4.47 6.64
CA LEU A 86 -8.46 -4.52 6.32
C LEU A 86 -8.69 -4.57 4.81
N ILE A 87 -9.01 -5.76 4.28
CA ILE A 87 -9.33 -5.94 2.85
C ILE A 87 -10.62 -5.19 2.47
N GLY A 88 -10.63 -4.60 1.28
CA GLY A 88 -11.70 -3.73 0.76
C GLY A 88 -11.60 -2.27 1.25
N SER A 89 -10.63 -1.97 2.12
CA SER A 89 -10.39 -0.61 2.60
C SER A 89 -9.45 0.18 1.67
N ARG A 90 -9.25 1.46 1.97
CA ARG A 90 -8.40 2.37 1.19
C ARG A 90 -7.18 2.78 1.99
N ALA A 91 -6.00 2.45 1.47
CA ALA A 91 -4.76 3.06 1.91
C ALA A 91 -4.54 4.40 1.20
N GLU A 92 -4.07 5.39 1.94
CA GLU A 92 -3.87 6.75 1.42
C GLU A 92 -2.45 7.21 1.71
N ARG A 93 -1.85 8.02 0.84
CA ARG A 93 -0.56 8.63 1.17
C ARG A 93 -0.73 9.58 2.35
N ALA A 94 0.15 9.47 3.35
CA ALA A 94 0.21 10.44 4.43
C ALA A 94 0.69 11.79 3.88
N THR A 95 -0.06 12.85 4.15
CA THR A 95 0.37 14.24 3.93
C THR A 95 0.89 14.77 5.26
N ASP A 96 2.19 15.01 5.35
CA ASP A 96 2.80 15.66 6.52
C ASP A 96 2.72 17.20 6.41
#